data_AF-A0A7X6Y4T5-F1
#
_entry.id   AF-A0A7X6Y4T5-F1
#
_cell.length_a   1.000
_cell.length_b   1.000
_cell.length_c   1.000
_cell.angle_alpha   90.00
_cell.angle_beta   90.00
_cell.angle_gamma   90.00
#
_symmetry.space_group_name_H-M   'P 1'
#
loop_
_entity.id
_entity.type
_entity.pdbx_description
1 polymer ?
#
loop_
_entity_poly.entity_id
_entity_poly.type
_entity_poly.pdbx_seq_one_letter_code
_entity_poly.pdbx_strand_id
1 'polypeptide(L)'
;MNVEYHPNLFAKRYIFADYFNPGWQHAVLKENCKFVYEMTHEKFYMYMIAHLAKHYLNSGSGIQIMDIWVYNKRYGNVINKQYIDAELSRANLAKFAKAVESL
;
A
#
# COMPACT_ATOMS: atom_id res chain seq x y z
N MET A 1 23.56 1.28 7.27
CA MET A 1 22.43 0.69 6.52
C MET A 1 21.54 0.00 7.53
N ASN A 2 20.29 0.45 7.68
CA ASN A 2 19.34 -0.17 8.60
C ASN A 2 18.42 -1.07 7.78
N VAL A 3 18.12 -2.26 8.28
CA VAL A 3 17.16 -3.19 7.67
C VAL A 3 16.01 -3.35 8.65
N GLU A 4 14.80 -3.07 8.17
CA GLU A 4 13.57 -3.25 8.96
C GLU A 4 12.87 -4.51 8.50
N TYR A 5 12.66 -5.44 9.45
CA TYR A 5 11.95 -6.68 9.20
C TYR A 5 10.58 -6.64 9.87
N HIS A 6 9.54 -6.96 9.09
CA HIS A 6 8.16 -6.94 9.53
C HIS A 6 7.45 -8.25 9.14
N PRO A 7 7.13 -9.15 10.09
CA PRO A 7 6.31 -10.33 9.78
C PRO A 7 4.88 -9.94 9.38
N ASN A 8 4.39 -8.84 9.95
CA ASN A 8 3.10 -8.22 9.64
C ASN A 8 3.33 -6.74 9.29
N LEU A 9 2.63 -6.25 8.27
CA LEU A 9 2.70 -4.85 7.83
C LEU A 9 1.96 -3.91 8.78
N PHE A 10 0.89 -4.39 9.41
CA PHE A 10 0.02 -3.58 10.27
C PHE A 10 -0.28 -4.29 11.59
N ALA A 11 -0.47 -3.52 12.66
CA ALA A 11 -0.98 -4.05 13.92
C ALA A 11 -2.47 -4.41 13.79
N LYS A 12 -2.94 -5.48 14.46
CA LYS A 12 -4.33 -5.97 14.38
C LYS A 12 -5.41 -4.96 14.75
N ARG A 13 -5.07 -3.87 15.43
CA ARG A 13 -6.01 -2.79 15.77
C ARG A 13 -6.55 -2.03 14.55
N TYR A 14 -5.90 -2.12 13.39
CA TYR A 14 -6.37 -1.45 12.17
C TYR A 14 -7.36 -2.35 11.43
N ILE A 15 -8.50 -1.81 11.02
CA ILE A 15 -9.58 -2.55 10.34
C ILE A 15 -9.14 -3.25 9.05
N PHE A 16 -8.09 -2.74 8.40
CA PHE A 16 -7.52 -3.29 7.18
C PHE A 16 -6.36 -4.28 7.43
N ALA A 17 -5.95 -4.49 8.67
CA ALA A 17 -4.74 -5.27 8.98
C ALA A 17 -4.80 -6.71 8.45
N ASP A 18 -5.93 -7.38 8.60
CA ASP A 18 -6.08 -8.79 8.18
C ASP A 18 -6.01 -8.97 6.67
N TYR A 19 -6.37 -7.93 5.89
CA TYR A 19 -6.23 -7.96 4.44
C TYR A 19 -4.75 -7.94 4.01
N PHE A 20 -3.91 -7.19 4.72
CA PHE A 20 -2.49 -7.00 4.35
C PHE A 20 -1.54 -7.97 5.04
N ASN A 21 -1.95 -8.61 6.13
CA ASN A 21 -1.10 -9.48 6.93
C ASN A 21 -1.31 -10.98 6.60
N PRO A 22 -0.24 -11.80 6.58
CA PRO A 22 1.16 -11.40 6.68
C PRO A 22 1.63 -10.69 5.40
N GLY A 23 2.61 -9.79 5.50
CA GLY A 23 3.05 -9.00 4.34
C GLY A 23 3.62 -9.85 3.21
N TRP A 24 4.25 -10.98 3.55
CA TRP A 24 4.91 -11.86 2.61
C TRP A 24 3.97 -12.53 1.59
N GLN A 25 2.68 -12.66 1.90
CA GLN A 25 1.69 -13.24 0.97
C GLN A 25 1.52 -12.40 -0.31
N HIS A 26 1.94 -11.14 -0.26
CA HIS A 26 1.80 -10.15 -1.33
C HIS A 26 3.09 -10.01 -2.15
N ALA A 27 4.15 -10.73 -1.80
CA ALA A 27 5.44 -10.67 -2.45
C ALA A 27 5.49 -11.64 -3.64
N VAL A 28 5.99 -11.17 -4.77
CA VAL A 28 6.20 -11.93 -6.00
C VAL A 28 7.68 -11.94 -6.36
N LEU A 29 8.16 -13.01 -7.00
CA LEU A 29 9.55 -13.07 -7.46
C LEU A 29 9.78 -11.96 -8.48
N LYS A 30 10.79 -11.12 -8.23
CA LYS A 30 11.17 -10.05 -9.14
C LYS A 30 11.66 -10.63 -10.46
N GLU A 31 11.25 -10.02 -11.57
CA GLU A 31 11.69 -10.42 -12.90
C GLU A 31 13.22 -10.45 -12.99
N ASN A 32 13.76 -11.48 -13.65
CA ASN A 32 15.21 -11.70 -13.81
C ASN A 32 16.00 -11.89 -12.50
N CYS A 33 15.32 -12.16 -11.37
CA CYS A 33 15.97 -12.46 -10.09
C CYS A 33 15.67 -13.90 -9.63
N LYS A 34 16.55 -14.47 -8.80
CA LYS A 34 16.34 -15.80 -8.20
C LYS A 34 15.81 -15.77 -6.76
N PHE A 35 16.15 -14.71 -6.01
CA PHE A 35 15.90 -14.64 -4.56
C PHE A 35 15.42 -13.26 -4.10
N VAL A 36 15.06 -12.38 -5.04
CA VAL A 36 14.55 -11.04 -4.73
C VAL A 36 13.04 -11.05 -4.95
N TYR A 37 12.28 -10.71 -3.93
CA TYR A 37 10.83 -10.63 -3.99
C TYR A 37 10.38 -9.20 -3.74
N GLU A 38 9.37 -8.75 -4.47
CA GLU A 38 8.79 -7.42 -4.34
C GLU A 38 7.26 -7.50 -4.46
N MET A 39 6.55 -6.49 -3.98
CA MET A 39 5.12 -6.39 -4.29
C MET A 39 4.92 -5.91 -5.72
N THR A 40 3.81 -6.31 -6.35
CA THR A 40 3.40 -5.68 -7.62
C THR A 40 3.12 -4.19 -7.41
N HIS A 41 3.11 -3.41 -8.49
CA HIS A 41 2.85 -1.97 -8.40
C HIS A 41 1.49 -1.66 -7.78
N GLU A 42 0.45 -2.43 -8.11
CA GLU A 42 -0.88 -2.29 -7.54
C GLU A 42 -0.86 -2.57 -6.03
N LYS A 43 -0.22 -3.66 -5.61
CA LYS A 43 -0.23 -4.09 -4.22
C LYS A 43 0.61 -3.16 -3.34
N PHE A 44 1.73 -2.66 -3.87
CA PHE A 44 2.52 -1.63 -3.21
C PHE A 44 1.75 -0.32 -3.09
N TYR A 45 1.05 0.12 -4.15
CA TYR A 45 0.19 1.30 -4.09
C TYR A 45 -0.88 1.18 -3.00
N MET A 46 -1.57 0.03 -2.94
CA MET A 46 -2.54 -0.25 -1.88
C MET A 46 -1.92 -0.21 -0.48
N TYR A 47 -0.71 -0.76 -0.32
CA TYR A 47 0.04 -0.68 0.93
C TYR A 47 0.33 0.78 1.32
N MET A 48 0.71 1.63 0.37
CA MET A 48 0.96 3.06 0.64
C MET A 48 -0.31 3.77 1.12
N ILE A 49 -1.48 3.49 0.53
CA ILE A 49 -2.77 4.01 1.00
C ILE A 49 -3.06 3.55 2.43
N ALA A 50 -2.87 2.27 2.73
CA ALA A 50 -3.07 1.73 4.07
C ALA A 50 -2.06 2.31 5.09
N HIS A 51 -0.82 2.53 4.68
CA HIS A 51 0.22 3.17 5.47
C HIS A 51 -0.12 4.61 5.81
N LEU A 52 -0.61 5.35 4.82
CA LEU A 52 -1.10 6.72 4.99
C LEU A 52 -2.32 6.77 5.92
N ALA A 53 -3.27 5.84 5.76
CA ALA A 53 -4.43 5.72 6.64
C ALA A 53 -4.01 5.45 8.09
N LYS A 54 -3.04 4.56 8.30
CA LYS A 54 -2.45 4.29 9.62
C LYS A 54 -1.90 5.58 10.25
N HIS A 55 -1.12 6.39 9.54
CA HIS A 55 -0.55 7.62 10.07
C HIS A 55 -1.61 8.69 10.31
N TYR A 56 -2.54 8.85 9.37
CA TYR A 56 -3.69 9.75 9.51
C TYR A 56 -4.47 9.51 10.80
N LEU A 57 -4.67 8.24 11.18
CA LEU A 57 -5.38 7.87 12.42
C LEU A 57 -4.62 8.15 13.73
N ASN A 58 -3.28 8.20 13.73
CA ASN A 58 -2.51 8.31 14.98
C ASN A 58 -1.82 9.66 15.18
N SER A 59 -1.36 10.31 14.10
CA SER A 59 -0.41 11.43 14.22
C SER A 59 -0.43 12.43 13.06
N GLY A 60 -1.36 12.29 12.10
CA GLY A 60 -1.39 13.05 10.85
C GLY A 60 -0.49 12.45 9.76
N SER A 61 -0.68 12.89 8.50
CA SER A 61 -0.09 12.29 7.30
C SER A 61 1.19 12.97 6.79
N GLY A 62 1.55 14.15 7.32
CA GLY A 62 2.76 14.89 6.94
C GLY A 62 3.02 14.94 5.43
N ILE A 63 4.29 14.81 5.05
CA ILE A 63 4.75 14.79 3.64
C ILE A 63 4.43 13.45 2.93
N GLN A 64 3.98 12.40 3.62
CA GLN A 64 3.75 11.07 3.02
C GLN A 64 2.63 11.06 1.97
N ILE A 65 1.79 12.10 1.91
CA ILE A 65 0.85 12.29 0.80
C ILE A 65 1.62 12.44 -0.54
N MET A 66 2.81 13.06 -0.54
CA MET A 66 3.64 13.20 -1.74
C MET A 66 4.08 11.84 -2.29
N ASP A 67 4.25 10.82 -1.45
CA ASP A 67 4.64 9.49 -1.92
C ASP A 67 3.58 8.92 -2.86
N ILE A 68 2.29 9.09 -2.53
CA ILE A 68 1.16 8.70 -3.38
C ILE A 68 1.19 9.44 -4.71
N TRP A 69 1.43 10.75 -4.68
CA TRP A 69 1.49 11.59 -5.88
C TRP A 69 2.65 11.18 -6.80
N VAL A 70 3.87 11.02 -6.26
CA VAL A 70 5.06 10.58 -7.03
C VAL A 70 4.82 9.20 -7.63
N TYR A 71 4.24 8.28 -6.85
CA TYR A 71 3.96 6.92 -7.30
C TYR A 71 2.95 6.91 -8.45
N ASN A 72 1.85 7.66 -8.31
CA ASN A 72 0.84 7.82 -9.36
C ASN A 72 1.43 8.44 -10.63
N LYS A 73 2.30 9.45 -10.50
CA LYS A 73 2.97 10.04 -11.66
C LYS A 73 3.84 9.03 -12.42
N ARG A 74 4.50 8.10 -11.71
CA ARG A 74 5.41 7.11 -12.30
C ARG A 74 4.69 5.88 -12.84
N TYR A 75 3.71 5.37 -12.10
CA TYR A 75 3.09 4.07 -12.33
C TYR A 75 1.57 4.12 -12.61
N GLY A 76 0.94 5.30 -12.54
CA GLY A 76 -0.50 5.45 -12.74
C GLY A 76 -1.01 4.93 -14.09
N ASN A 77 -0.17 4.97 -15.13
CA ASN A 77 -0.52 4.47 -16.46
C ASN A 77 -0.33 2.95 -16.63
N VAL A 78 0.34 2.28 -15.68
CA VAL A 78 0.59 0.82 -15.75
C VAL A 78 -0.24 0.03 -14.75
N ILE A 79 -0.66 0.65 -13.65
CA ILE A 79 -1.48 0.00 -12.63
C ILE A 79 -2.93 -0.17 -13.07
N ASN A 80 -3.53 -1.31 -12.73
CA ASN A 80 -4.96 -1.53 -12.95
C ASN A 80 -5.80 -0.84 -11.85
N LYS A 81 -6.28 0.38 -12.15
CA LYS A 81 -7.09 1.17 -11.21
C LYS A 81 -8.40 0.49 -10.81
N GLN A 82 -9.09 -0.21 -11.73
CA GLN A 82 -10.33 -0.92 -11.42
C GLN A 82 -10.10 -2.05 -10.40
N TYR A 83 -9.00 -2.78 -10.57
CA TYR A 83 -8.58 -3.82 -9.63
C TYR A 83 -8.25 -3.21 -8.26
N ILE A 84 -7.46 -2.14 -8.23
CA ILE A 84 -7.10 -1.43 -6.99
C ILE A 84 -8.35 -0.95 -6.24
N ASP A 85 -9.31 -0.33 -6.92
CA ASP A 85 -10.52 0.20 -6.29
C ASP A 85 -11.40 -0.93 -5.70
N ALA A 86 -11.49 -2.07 -6.38
CA ALA A 86 -12.19 -3.25 -5.88
C ALA A 86 -11.49 -3.83 -4.63
N GLU A 87 -10.17 -3.95 -4.66
CA GLU A 87 -9.39 -4.49 -3.56
C GLU A 87 -9.37 -3.55 -2.34
N LEU A 88 -9.25 -2.24 -2.54
CA LEU A 88 -9.35 -1.24 -1.48
C LEU A 88 -10.74 -1.21 -0.85
N SER A 89 -11.79 -1.54 -1.61
CA SER A 89 -13.13 -1.70 -1.05
C SER A 89 -13.20 -2.91 -0.11
N ARG A 90 -12.61 -4.06 -0.52
CA ARG A 90 -12.48 -5.25 0.34
C ARG A 90 -11.65 -4.99 1.59
N ALA A 91 -10.64 -4.13 1.49
CA ALA A 91 -9.80 -3.72 2.61
C ALA A 91 -10.43 -2.59 3.49
N ASN A 92 -11.66 -2.15 3.25
CA ASN A 92 -12.29 -1.02 3.96
C ASN A 92 -11.54 0.32 3.83
N LEU A 93 -10.78 0.53 2.74
CA LEU A 93 -9.97 1.72 2.49
C LEU A 93 -10.47 2.59 1.33
N ALA A 94 -11.47 2.14 0.56
CA ALA A 94 -11.92 2.83 -0.64
C ALA A 94 -12.31 4.30 -0.43
N LYS A 95 -13.03 4.62 0.66
CA LYS A 95 -13.42 6.01 0.96
C LYS A 95 -12.20 6.89 1.25
N PHE A 96 -11.25 6.35 2.01
CA PHE A 96 -10.01 7.06 2.35
C PHE A 96 -9.15 7.30 1.11
N ALA A 97 -8.99 6.28 0.27
CA ALA A 97 -8.24 6.38 -0.99
C ALA A 97 -8.79 7.49 -1.89
N LYS A 98 -10.11 7.52 -2.10
CA LYS A 98 -10.76 8.56 -2.91
C LYS A 98 -10.55 9.97 -2.36
N ALA A 99 -10.56 10.13 -1.03
CA ALA A 99 -10.28 11.42 -0.41
C ALA A 99 -8.83 11.85 -0.66
N VAL A 100 -7.86 10.94 -0.53
CA VAL A 100 -6.44 11.22 -0.79
C VAL A 100 -6.19 11.56 -2.27
N GLU A 101 -6.85 10.87 -3.19
CA GLU A 101 -6.72 11.10 -4.63
C GLU A 101 -7.34 12.42 -5.11
N SER A 102 -8.22 13.02 -4.31
CA SER A 102 -8.85 14.31 -4.60
C SER A 102 -8.07 15.54 -4.10
N LEU A 103 -6.94 15.31 -3.41
CA LEU A 103 -6.02 16.35 -2.93
C LEU A 103 -5.02 16.74 -4.03
#